data_AF-A0AAN9T590-F1
#
_entry.id   AF-A0AAN9T590-F1
#
_cell.length_a   1.000
_cell.length_b   1.000
_cell.length_c   1.000
_cell.angle_alpha   90.00
_cell.angle_beta   90.00
_cell.angle_gamma   90.00
#
_symmetry.space_group_name_H-M   'P 1'
#
loop_
_entity.id
_entity.type
_entity.pdbx_description
1 polymer ?
#
loop_
_entity_poly.entity_id
_entity_poly.type
_entity_poly.pdbx_seq_one_letter_code
_entity_poly.pdbx_strand_id
1 'polypeptide(L)'
;MNTVEKEKTDHDAEKKEDIPPAAIEAPGKNRRMPTDPIKLIFEIVLLIVAFIPMIVWSIIKYFLTQPKSIKGKVVLVTGSGRGLGRGFVEEFARHGCKVACADIDPNLNQETVKLINEKYPECAKAYQCNVASVAEIKALKENVIRDFGQVNILVHNAAIVGGSAMCDFGDMYMYNVININLTSHFVLLREFLPDMIERNEGHYVAVGSLACFNAMKGASLYIATKHGLLGLMNSLQHDLESYPNNKVKGTLICPYFVNTSALYTKHWSIRLPELSIRHTVKAAVEGILKNRKIVTIPGHLYYVSHFLKTVRSTKTGSITESTVNDTVKVSNNQMDPTIKEQRSKAFLLKMIFEILHFLVMVVPLIIYSIVTNFLSQPKSVKDKVVLVTGSGRGLGRGIAEKFAQLGSHVACVDIDENANQDTIKRINEEYPARAKAYSCNVAKMTEVKKLEEAVIKDFGRVDILINNAGLIANSSFVNQDEDFIDKIIGVNLTSHFYVRIFRIT
;
A
#
# COMPACT_ATOMS: atom_id res chain seq x y z
N MET A 1 76.35 26.48 18.62
CA MET A 1 76.13 25.71 19.87
C MET A 1 74.63 25.73 20.11
N ASN A 2 73.90 24.75 19.57
CA ASN A 2 73.54 23.46 20.21
C ASN A 2 72.56 23.70 21.37
N THR A 3 71.39 23.09 21.49
CA THR A 3 70.57 22.16 20.67
C THR A 3 69.26 22.09 21.48
N VAL A 4 68.10 22.34 20.88
CA VAL A 4 66.80 22.05 21.52
C VAL A 4 66.27 20.80 20.84
N GLU A 5 66.39 19.66 21.53
CA GLU A 5 65.89 18.37 21.07
C GLU A 5 64.36 18.36 21.03
N LYS A 6 63.84 18.03 19.84
CA LYS A 6 62.44 17.67 19.60
C LYS A 6 62.22 16.23 20.04
N GLU A 7 61.34 16.03 21.01
CA GLU A 7 60.73 14.73 21.30
C GLU A 7 59.96 14.24 20.06
N LYS A 8 60.32 13.03 19.60
CA LYS A 8 59.60 12.25 18.60
C LYS A 8 58.42 11.58 19.29
N THR A 9 57.22 11.79 18.78
CA THR A 9 56.05 10.95 19.08
C THR A 9 56.10 9.70 18.20
N ASP A 10 56.09 8.54 18.85
CA ASP A 10 56.02 7.22 18.22
C ASP A 10 54.70 7.04 17.45
N HIS A 11 54.84 6.58 16.22
CA HIS A 11 53.76 6.05 15.40
C HIS A 11 53.53 4.59 15.76
N ASP A 12 52.43 4.29 16.46
CA ASP A 12 51.96 2.93 16.64
C ASP A 12 51.45 2.37 15.31
N ALA A 13 52.19 1.39 14.79
CA ALA A 13 51.81 0.58 13.65
C ALA A 13 50.85 -0.53 14.12
N GLU A 14 49.57 -0.42 13.77
CA GLU A 14 48.60 -1.51 13.89
C GLU A 14 49.02 -2.68 12.97
N LYS A 15 49.32 -3.82 13.61
CA LYS A 15 49.54 -5.11 12.95
C LYS A 15 48.27 -5.54 12.22
N LYS A 16 48.38 -5.71 10.90
CA LYS A 16 47.42 -6.49 10.11
C LYS A 16 47.48 -7.96 10.54
N GLU A 17 46.43 -8.46 11.16
CA GLU A 17 46.18 -9.89 11.24
C GLU A 17 45.53 -10.37 9.93
N ASP A 18 46.23 -11.25 9.22
CA ASP A 18 45.74 -11.91 8.01
C ASP A 18 44.62 -12.90 8.35
N ILE A 19 43.37 -12.50 8.06
CA ILE A 19 42.21 -13.39 8.13
C ILE A 19 42.16 -14.20 6.82
N PRO A 20 42.25 -15.54 6.85
CA PRO A 20 42.20 -16.35 5.63
C PRO A 20 40.82 -16.22 4.94
N PRO A 21 40.76 -16.30 3.60
CA PRO A 21 39.52 -16.14 2.86
C PRO A 21 38.53 -17.23 3.22
N ALA A 22 37.39 -16.83 3.79
CA ALA A 22 36.28 -17.73 4.07
C ALA A 22 35.79 -18.35 2.75
N ALA A 23 35.99 -19.65 2.60
CA ALA A 23 35.35 -20.44 1.56
C ALA A 23 33.83 -20.28 1.71
N ILE A 24 33.19 -19.70 0.70
CA ILE A 24 31.73 -19.61 0.61
C ILE A 24 31.24 -21.04 0.29
N GLU A 25 30.99 -21.83 1.34
CA GLU A 25 30.28 -23.09 1.21
C GLU A 25 28.86 -22.81 0.69
N ALA A 26 28.48 -23.52 -0.39
CA ALA A 26 27.11 -23.54 -0.88
C ALA A 26 26.15 -23.92 0.27
N PRO A 27 24.95 -23.29 0.37
CA PRO A 27 24.06 -23.51 1.49
C PRO A 27 23.72 -25.00 1.63
N GLY A 28 24.25 -25.61 2.69
CA GLY A 28 24.05 -27.01 3.00
C GLY A 28 22.56 -27.36 3.10
N LYS A 29 22.22 -28.57 2.65
CA LYS A 29 20.90 -29.22 2.71
C LYS A 29 20.35 -29.43 4.14
N ASN A 30 20.73 -28.63 5.13
CA ASN A 30 20.22 -28.72 6.50
C ASN A 30 19.04 -27.77 6.71
N ARG A 31 17.97 -27.95 5.94
CA ARG A 31 16.63 -27.58 6.42
C ARG A 31 16.23 -28.62 7.46
N ARG A 32 16.51 -28.34 8.75
CA ARG A 32 15.96 -29.12 9.86
C ARG A 32 14.43 -28.95 9.86
N MET A 33 13.72 -29.81 9.13
CA MET A 33 12.30 -30.03 9.40
C MET A 33 12.17 -30.69 10.77
N PRO A 34 11.08 -30.47 11.52
CA PRO A 34 10.82 -31.20 12.75
C PRO A 34 10.85 -32.70 12.43
N THR A 35 11.83 -33.42 12.98
CA THR A 35 12.06 -34.85 12.70
C THR A 35 11.03 -35.76 13.39
N ASP A 36 10.14 -35.18 14.19
CA ASP A 36 9.11 -35.89 14.94
C ASP A 36 7.71 -35.40 14.56
N PRO A 37 6.95 -36.17 13.75
CA PRO A 37 5.60 -35.80 13.34
C PRO A 37 4.62 -35.74 14.52
N ILE A 38 4.86 -36.48 15.62
CA ILE A 38 4.01 -36.45 16.82
C ILE A 38 4.20 -35.13 17.57
N LYS A 39 5.45 -34.67 17.69
CA LYS A 39 5.76 -33.37 18.28
C LYS A 39 5.15 -32.22 17.48
N LEU A 40 5.20 -32.29 16.15
CA LEU A 40 4.55 -31.28 15.29
C LEU A 40 3.03 -31.27 15.47
N ILE A 41 2.39 -32.44 15.52
CA ILE A 41 0.94 -32.55 15.79
C ILE A 41 0.61 -31.96 17.16
N PHE A 42 1.41 -32.28 18.18
CA PHE A 42 1.24 -31.73 19.53
C PHE A 42 1.39 -30.20 19.56
N GLU A 43 2.40 -29.64 18.89
CA GLU A 43 2.60 -28.19 18.78
C GLU A 43 1.44 -27.50 18.05
N ILE A 44 0.89 -28.11 16.99
CA ILE A 44 -0.28 -27.61 16.27
C ILE A 44 -1.53 -27.65 17.17
N VAL A 45 -1.76 -28.74 17.89
CA VAL A 45 -2.90 -28.86 18.83
C VAL A 45 -2.77 -27.84 19.95
N LEU A 46 -1.58 -27.69 20.54
CA LEU A 46 -1.30 -26.71 21.58
C LEU A 46 -1.56 -25.29 21.08
N LEU A 47 -1.13 -24.97 19.86
CA LEU A 47 -1.39 -23.69 19.21
C LEU A 47 -2.89 -23.46 19.06
N ILE A 48 -3.66 -24.43 18.54
CA ILE A 48 -5.12 -24.33 18.37
C ILE A 48 -5.80 -24.09 19.73
N VAL A 49 -5.43 -24.84 20.77
CA VAL A 49 -5.98 -24.66 22.12
C VAL A 49 -5.63 -23.28 22.68
N ALA A 50 -4.41 -22.78 22.45
CA ALA A 50 -4.00 -21.43 22.86
C ALA A 50 -4.78 -20.31 22.15
N PHE A 51 -5.30 -20.56 20.94
CA PHE A 51 -6.17 -19.62 20.24
C PHE A 51 -7.59 -19.54 20.83
N ILE A 52 -8.10 -20.61 21.46
CA ILE A 52 -9.49 -20.64 21.97
C ILE A 52 -9.77 -19.50 22.97
N PRO A 53 -8.95 -19.27 24.03
CA PRO A 53 -9.16 -18.15 24.94
C PRO A 53 -9.11 -16.79 24.23
N MET A 54 -8.23 -16.62 23.23
CA MET A 54 -8.15 -15.37 22.46
C MET A 54 -9.40 -15.13 21.61
N ILE A 55 -9.94 -16.18 20.99
CA ILE A 55 -11.19 -16.11 20.22
C ILE A 55 -12.36 -15.78 21.15
N VAL A 56 -12.49 -16.49 22.27
CA VAL A 56 -13.53 -16.23 23.28
C VAL A 56 -13.42 -14.80 23.81
N TRP A 57 -12.22 -14.34 24.17
CA TRP A 57 -11.97 -12.96 24.58
C TRP A 57 -12.33 -11.94 23.51
N SER A 58 -12.00 -12.21 22.24
CA SER A 58 -12.36 -11.36 21.11
C SER A 58 -13.87 -11.27 20.91
N ILE A 59 -14.60 -12.38 21.07
CA ILE A 59 -16.07 -12.41 21.01
C ILE A 59 -16.66 -11.60 22.17
N ILE A 60 -16.19 -11.83 23.40
CA ILE A 60 -16.63 -11.07 24.58
C ILE A 60 -16.37 -9.56 24.37
N LYS A 61 -15.15 -9.19 23.97
CA LYS A 61 -14.76 -7.80 23.69
C LYS A 61 -15.64 -7.17 22.60
N TYR A 62 -16.01 -7.93 21.57
CA TYR A 62 -16.91 -7.45 20.52
C TYR A 62 -18.27 -7.00 21.07
N PHE A 63 -18.86 -7.77 21.99
CA PHE A 63 -20.14 -7.43 22.62
C PHE A 63 -20.01 -6.33 23.69
N LEU A 64 -18.87 -6.26 24.38
CA LEU A 64 -18.63 -5.22 25.40
C LEU A 64 -18.27 -3.85 24.81
N THR A 65 -17.79 -3.77 23.57
CA THR A 65 -17.33 -2.51 22.96
C THR A 65 -18.51 -1.58 22.67
N GLN A 66 -18.65 -0.54 23.50
CA GLN A 66 -19.65 0.51 23.31
C GLN A 66 -19.16 1.58 22.32
N PRO A 67 -20.06 2.14 21.48
CA PRO A 67 -19.72 3.25 20.61
C PRO A 67 -19.41 4.51 21.43
N LYS A 68 -18.35 5.24 21.08
CA LYS A 68 -18.06 6.54 21.69
C LYS A 68 -19.08 7.60 21.24
N SER A 69 -19.34 8.58 22.10
CA SER A 69 -20.12 9.76 21.72
C SER A 69 -19.25 10.74 20.92
N ILE A 70 -19.83 11.35 19.90
CA ILE A 70 -19.18 12.36 19.04
C ILE A 70 -20.01 13.65 18.93
N LYS A 71 -21.06 13.79 19.74
CA LYS A 71 -21.92 14.99 19.75
C LYS A 71 -21.07 16.23 20.07
N GLY A 72 -21.25 17.30 19.31
CA GLY A 72 -20.53 18.56 19.45
C GLY A 72 -19.08 18.53 18.98
N LYS A 73 -18.56 17.38 18.50
CA LYS A 73 -17.19 17.28 18.00
C LYS A 73 -17.07 17.87 16.59
N VAL A 74 -15.89 18.41 16.28
CA VAL A 74 -15.55 18.94 14.96
C VAL A 74 -15.00 17.81 14.08
N VAL A 75 -15.61 17.63 12.91
CA VAL A 75 -15.24 16.60 11.93
C VAL A 75 -14.84 17.27 10.62
N LEU A 76 -13.60 17.04 10.17
CA LEU A 76 -13.15 17.46 8.84
C LEU A 76 -13.33 16.30 7.86
N VAL A 77 -14.07 16.50 6.77
CA VAL A 77 -14.28 15.50 5.72
C VAL A 77 -13.71 16.03 4.40
N THR A 78 -12.73 15.33 3.82
CA THR A 78 -12.19 15.70 2.49
C THR A 78 -12.93 14.98 1.35
N GLY A 79 -13.06 15.62 0.19
CA GLY A 79 -13.86 15.13 -0.93
C GLY A 79 -15.35 15.08 -0.57
N SER A 80 -15.82 16.08 0.18
CA SER A 80 -17.18 16.14 0.76
C SER A 80 -18.28 16.45 -0.26
N GLY A 81 -17.96 16.93 -1.46
CA GLY A 81 -18.94 17.43 -2.41
C GLY A 81 -19.90 16.39 -2.97
N ARG A 82 -19.57 15.09 -2.92
CA ARG A 82 -20.39 14.01 -3.49
C ARG A 82 -20.09 12.63 -2.90
N GLY A 83 -20.87 11.62 -3.32
CA GLY A 83 -20.59 10.21 -3.07
C GLY A 83 -20.48 9.87 -1.58
N LEU A 84 -19.43 9.11 -1.22
CA LEU A 84 -19.15 8.75 0.18
C LEU A 84 -18.86 9.97 1.05
N GLY A 85 -18.16 10.98 0.54
CA GLY A 85 -17.84 12.20 1.30
C GLY A 85 -19.09 12.93 1.75
N ARG A 86 -20.04 13.20 0.83
CA ARG A 86 -21.36 13.78 1.16
C ARG A 86 -22.10 12.91 2.18
N GLY A 87 -22.07 11.60 1.99
CA GLY A 87 -22.68 10.66 2.93
C GLY A 87 -22.08 10.74 4.34
N PHE A 88 -20.75 10.83 4.46
CA PHE A 88 -20.08 11.03 5.76
C PHE A 88 -20.54 12.32 6.43
N VAL A 89 -20.60 13.43 5.68
CA VAL A 89 -21.11 14.71 6.21
C VAL A 89 -22.53 14.53 6.77
N GLU A 90 -23.44 13.90 6.02
CA GLU A 90 -24.81 13.64 6.49
C GLU A 90 -24.86 12.81 7.77
N GLU A 91 -24.06 11.74 7.84
CA GLU A 91 -24.06 10.85 8.99
C GLU A 91 -23.44 11.52 10.23
N PHE A 92 -22.34 12.27 10.08
CA PHE A 92 -21.75 13.03 11.20
C PHE A 92 -22.67 14.16 11.67
N ALA A 93 -23.36 14.85 10.76
CA ALA A 93 -24.39 15.83 11.10
C ALA A 93 -25.53 15.21 11.91
N ARG A 94 -26.00 14.01 11.51
CA ARG A 94 -27.02 13.23 12.24
C ARG A 94 -26.58 12.87 13.67
N HIS A 95 -25.28 12.72 13.90
CA HIS A 95 -24.70 12.49 15.24
C HIS A 95 -24.45 13.79 16.04
N GLY A 96 -24.81 14.96 15.49
CA GLY A 96 -24.71 16.25 16.15
C GLY A 96 -23.30 16.83 16.15
N CYS A 97 -22.45 16.47 15.19
CA CYS A 97 -21.12 17.05 15.00
C CYS A 97 -21.19 18.40 14.28
N LYS A 98 -20.13 19.21 14.39
CA LYS A 98 -19.87 20.31 13.44
C LYS A 98 -18.97 19.78 12.33
N VAL A 99 -19.32 19.98 11.07
CA VAL A 99 -18.63 19.36 9.93
C VAL A 99 -17.97 20.40 9.03
N ALA A 100 -16.64 20.37 8.97
CA ALA A 100 -15.87 21.07 7.96
C ALA A 100 -15.82 20.24 6.69
N CYS A 101 -16.44 20.73 5.63
CA CYS A 101 -16.54 20.07 4.33
C CYS A 101 -15.44 20.61 3.42
N ALA A 102 -14.40 19.83 3.13
CA ALA A 102 -13.31 20.22 2.24
C ALA A 102 -13.42 19.52 0.88
N ASP A 103 -13.46 20.27 -0.21
CA ASP A 103 -13.45 19.73 -1.58
C ASP A 103 -12.73 20.69 -2.53
N ILE A 104 -12.22 20.16 -3.64
CA ILE A 104 -11.60 20.97 -4.69
C ILE A 104 -12.67 21.69 -5.54
N ASP A 105 -13.86 21.10 -5.65
CA ASP A 105 -15.01 21.67 -6.36
C ASP A 105 -15.88 22.49 -5.39
N PRO A 106 -15.83 23.84 -5.45
CA PRO A 106 -16.58 24.68 -4.52
C PRO A 106 -18.10 24.55 -4.72
N ASN A 107 -18.57 24.26 -5.94
CA ASN A 107 -20.00 24.22 -6.24
C ASN A 107 -20.66 22.98 -5.64
N LEU A 108 -20.06 21.79 -5.88
CA LEU A 108 -20.56 20.53 -5.29
C LEU A 108 -20.46 20.53 -3.77
N ASN A 109 -19.43 21.19 -3.23
CA ASN A 109 -19.25 21.31 -1.79
C ASN A 109 -20.30 22.23 -1.16
N GLN A 110 -20.58 23.38 -1.79
CA GLN A 110 -21.61 24.31 -1.33
C GLN A 110 -23.02 23.70 -1.41
N GLU A 111 -23.31 22.93 -2.47
CA GLU A 111 -24.55 22.15 -2.59
C GLU A 111 -24.70 21.17 -1.41
N THR A 112 -23.63 20.44 -1.08
CA THR A 112 -23.62 19.52 0.06
C THR A 112 -23.92 20.26 1.36
N VAL A 113 -23.22 21.37 1.64
CA VAL A 113 -23.43 22.15 2.86
C VAL A 113 -24.85 22.70 2.96
N LYS A 114 -25.42 23.17 1.84
CA LYS A 114 -26.81 23.64 1.79
C LYS A 114 -27.79 22.54 2.21
N LEU A 115 -27.71 21.37 1.57
CA LEU A 115 -28.58 20.22 1.86
C LEU A 115 -28.48 19.75 3.32
N ILE A 116 -27.28 19.82 3.89
CA ILE A 116 -27.06 19.43 5.28
C ILE A 116 -27.62 20.48 6.25
N ASN A 117 -27.39 21.76 5.98
CA ASN A 117 -27.87 22.84 6.85
C ASN A 117 -29.39 23.03 6.79
N GLU A 118 -30.06 22.61 5.70
CA GLU A 118 -31.52 22.53 5.63
C GLU A 118 -32.11 21.54 6.65
N LYS A 119 -31.40 20.44 6.93
CA LYS A 119 -31.82 19.42 7.92
C LYS A 119 -31.26 19.68 9.32
N TYR A 120 -30.04 20.20 9.39
CA TYR A 120 -29.26 20.41 10.60
C TYR A 120 -28.66 21.82 10.58
N PRO A 121 -29.39 22.85 11.05
CA PRO A 121 -28.94 24.24 10.96
C PRO A 121 -27.54 24.48 11.53
N GLU A 122 -26.73 25.26 10.81
CA GLU A 122 -25.35 25.63 11.18
C GLU A 122 -24.42 24.45 11.49
N CYS A 123 -24.71 23.28 10.93
CA CYS A 123 -23.96 22.06 11.20
C CYS A 123 -22.72 21.92 10.32
N ALA A 124 -22.76 22.41 9.08
CA ALA A 124 -21.70 22.24 8.11
C ALA A 124 -21.23 23.56 7.49
N LYS A 125 -19.94 23.64 7.14
CA LYS A 125 -19.33 24.78 6.41
C LYS A 125 -18.38 24.28 5.33
N ALA A 126 -18.41 24.94 4.17
CA ALA A 126 -17.60 24.57 3.00
C ALA A 126 -16.23 25.25 3.05
N TYR A 127 -15.21 24.50 2.65
CA TYR A 127 -13.84 24.96 2.42
C TYR A 127 -13.37 24.43 1.07
N GLN A 128 -12.78 25.30 0.25
CA GLN A 128 -12.12 24.87 -0.96
C GLN A 128 -10.70 24.42 -0.62
N CYS A 129 -10.33 23.19 -0.98
CA CYS A 129 -9.01 22.67 -0.73
C CYS A 129 -8.65 21.54 -1.71
N ASN A 130 -7.53 21.72 -2.42
CA ASN A 130 -6.84 20.64 -3.09
C ASN A 130 -5.95 19.88 -2.10
N VAL A 131 -6.30 18.64 -1.79
CA VAL A 131 -5.53 17.78 -0.86
C VAL A 131 -4.13 17.40 -1.37
N ALA A 132 -3.79 17.69 -2.62
CA ALA A 132 -2.43 17.55 -3.14
C ALA A 132 -1.57 18.81 -2.93
N SER A 133 -2.13 19.89 -2.35
CA SER A 133 -1.44 21.15 -2.11
C SER A 133 -1.20 21.35 -0.61
N VAL A 134 0.06 21.33 -0.19
CA VAL A 134 0.42 21.50 1.23
C VAL A 134 0.02 22.88 1.75
N ALA A 135 0.23 23.92 0.95
CA ALA A 135 -0.16 25.28 1.32
C ALA A 135 -1.68 25.38 1.57
N GLU A 136 -2.49 24.73 0.74
CA GLU A 136 -3.95 24.72 0.93
C GLU A 136 -4.37 23.88 2.14
N ILE A 137 -3.68 22.79 2.46
CA ILE A 137 -3.96 22.00 3.68
C ILE A 137 -3.65 22.83 4.95
N LYS A 138 -2.53 23.57 4.97
CA LYS A 138 -2.18 24.47 6.07
C LYS A 138 -3.25 25.56 6.25
N ALA A 139 -3.63 26.23 5.16
CA ALA A 139 -4.71 27.21 5.18
C ALA A 139 -6.04 26.60 5.62
N LEU A 140 -6.35 25.37 5.19
CA LEU A 140 -7.55 24.64 5.63
C LEU A 140 -7.56 24.44 7.14
N LYS A 141 -6.44 23.99 7.73
CA LYS A 141 -6.30 23.81 9.19
C LYS A 141 -6.61 25.11 9.93
N GLU A 142 -5.95 26.20 9.55
CA GLU A 142 -6.13 27.51 10.19
C GLU A 142 -7.58 28.00 10.11
N ASN A 143 -8.20 27.90 8.93
CA ASN A 143 -9.57 28.33 8.71
C ASN A 143 -10.58 27.49 9.51
N VAL A 144 -10.39 26.16 9.59
CA VAL A 144 -11.27 25.28 10.38
C VAL A 144 -11.12 25.56 11.88
N ILE A 145 -9.89 25.76 12.37
CA ILE A 145 -9.65 26.10 13.77
C ILE A 145 -10.30 27.43 14.14
N ARG A 146 -10.22 28.45 13.26
CA ARG A 146 -10.88 29.74 13.49
C ARG A 146 -12.40 29.60 13.60
N ASP A 147 -13.00 28.78 12.74
CA ASP A 147 -14.46 28.75 12.58
C ASP A 147 -15.15 27.76 13.53
N PHE A 148 -14.54 26.61 13.79
CA PHE A 148 -15.12 25.52 14.58
C PHE A 148 -14.26 25.11 15.79
N GLY A 149 -13.02 25.58 15.86
CA GLY A 149 -12.04 25.08 16.82
C GLY A 149 -11.37 23.80 16.33
N GLN A 150 -10.82 23.07 17.29
CA GLN A 150 -9.92 21.96 17.05
C GLN A 150 -10.61 20.75 16.40
N VAL A 151 -10.01 20.20 15.33
CA VAL A 151 -10.54 19.02 14.63
C VAL A 151 -10.39 17.78 15.52
N ASN A 152 -11.52 17.13 15.83
CA ASN A 152 -11.54 15.91 16.64
C ASN A 152 -11.49 14.65 15.77
N ILE A 153 -12.10 14.67 14.59
CA ILE A 153 -12.11 13.55 13.64
C ILE A 153 -11.74 14.07 12.26
N LEU A 154 -10.74 13.47 11.63
CA LEU A 154 -10.36 13.79 10.26
C LEU A 154 -10.66 12.60 9.35
N VAL A 155 -11.67 12.74 8.50
CA VAL A 155 -12.07 11.75 7.50
C VAL A 155 -11.43 12.11 6.17
N HIS A 156 -10.29 11.49 5.89
CA HIS A 156 -9.65 11.62 4.60
C HIS A 156 -10.31 10.67 3.60
N ASN A 157 -11.26 11.24 2.84
CA ASN A 157 -12.03 10.53 1.82
C ASN A 157 -11.66 10.93 0.38
N ALA A 158 -11.12 12.14 0.17
CA ALA A 158 -10.71 12.61 -1.16
C ALA A 158 -9.79 11.58 -1.85
N ALA A 159 -10.17 11.16 -3.06
CA ALA A 159 -9.43 10.21 -3.86
C ALA A 159 -9.80 10.33 -5.35
N ILE A 160 -8.84 10.05 -6.22
CA ILE A 160 -9.10 9.75 -7.63
C ILE A 160 -9.30 8.24 -7.76
N VAL A 161 -10.44 7.85 -8.31
CA VAL A 161 -10.76 6.46 -8.67
C VAL A 161 -10.64 6.32 -10.17
N GLY A 162 -9.84 5.34 -10.63
CA GLY A 162 -9.68 5.05 -12.04
C GLY A 162 -8.88 3.78 -12.28
N GLY A 163 -9.12 3.17 -13.44
CA GLY A 163 -8.36 2.03 -13.92
C GLY A 163 -7.67 2.38 -15.23
N SER A 164 -6.37 2.12 -15.28
CA SER A 164 -5.57 2.14 -16.50
C SER A 164 -4.61 0.95 -16.43
N ALA A 165 -4.37 0.30 -17.57
CA ALA A 165 -3.29 -0.66 -17.64
C ALA A 165 -1.96 0.04 -17.32
N MET A 166 -0.98 -0.70 -16.82
CA MET A 166 0.28 -0.12 -16.35
C MET A 166 0.97 0.74 -17.42
N CYS A 167 0.78 0.43 -18.70
CA CYS A 167 1.37 1.13 -19.85
C CYS A 167 0.50 2.27 -20.43
N ASP A 168 -0.75 2.43 -19.98
CA ASP A 168 -1.77 3.23 -20.69
C ASP A 168 -2.16 4.53 -19.96
N PHE A 169 -1.29 5.08 -19.12
CA PHE A 169 -1.54 6.36 -18.46
C PHE A 169 -0.37 7.35 -18.59
N GLY A 170 -0.73 8.63 -18.68
CA GLY A 170 0.22 9.74 -18.73
C GLY A 170 0.82 10.07 -17.37
N ASP A 171 2.00 10.70 -17.39
CA ASP A 171 2.78 10.98 -16.18
C ASP A 171 2.02 11.89 -15.19
N MET A 172 1.35 12.94 -15.67
CA MET A 172 0.54 13.83 -14.82
C MET A 172 -0.60 13.10 -14.12
N TYR A 173 -1.27 12.16 -14.79
CA TYR A 173 -2.31 11.34 -14.16
C TYR A 173 -1.74 10.50 -13.03
N MET A 174 -0.55 9.90 -13.26
CA MET A 174 0.14 9.13 -12.24
C MET A 174 0.48 9.95 -11.00
N TYR A 175 1.11 11.11 -11.19
CA TYR A 175 1.45 12.02 -10.10
C TYR A 175 0.20 12.41 -9.31
N ASN A 176 -0.88 12.77 -9.99
CA ASN A 176 -2.13 13.15 -9.33
C ASN A 176 -2.72 12.00 -8.50
N VAL A 177 -2.74 10.77 -9.03
CA VAL A 177 -3.27 9.62 -8.30
C VAL A 177 -2.43 9.31 -7.06
N ILE A 178 -1.09 9.32 -7.16
CA ILE A 178 -0.20 9.09 -6.02
C ILE A 178 -0.35 10.20 -4.99
N ASN A 179 -0.31 11.47 -5.43
CA ASN A 179 -0.35 12.61 -4.52
C ASN A 179 -1.69 12.73 -3.81
N ILE A 180 -2.81 12.49 -4.50
CA ILE A 180 -4.15 12.62 -3.92
C ILE A 180 -4.54 11.40 -3.08
N ASN A 181 -4.16 10.17 -3.49
CA ASN A 181 -4.61 8.96 -2.80
C ASN A 181 -3.64 8.46 -1.73
N LEU A 182 -2.40 8.96 -1.68
CA LEU A 182 -1.37 8.51 -0.74
C LEU A 182 -0.60 9.67 -0.11
N THR A 183 0.09 10.51 -0.88
CA THR A 183 0.96 11.57 -0.31
C THR A 183 0.18 12.54 0.57
N SER A 184 -1.02 12.95 0.14
CA SER A 184 -1.97 13.77 0.89
C SER A 184 -2.29 13.22 2.29
N HIS A 185 -2.30 11.89 2.47
CA HIS A 185 -2.50 11.29 3.78
C HIS A 185 -1.35 11.59 4.74
N PHE A 186 -0.11 11.54 4.26
CA PHE A 186 1.06 11.93 5.06
C PHE A 186 0.99 13.41 5.45
N VAL A 187 0.66 14.28 4.49
CA VAL A 187 0.55 15.73 4.74
C VAL A 187 -0.55 16.03 5.75
N LEU A 188 -1.76 15.48 5.57
CA LEU A 188 -2.87 15.69 6.50
C LEU A 188 -2.57 15.15 7.89
N LEU A 189 -1.90 14.01 8.02
CA LEU A 189 -1.45 13.53 9.32
C LEU A 189 -0.42 14.48 9.93
N ARG A 190 0.59 14.92 9.18
CA ARG A 190 1.60 15.87 9.67
C ARG A 190 0.97 17.16 10.20
N GLU A 191 -0.03 17.70 9.49
CA GLU A 191 -0.66 18.97 9.87
C GLU A 191 -1.65 18.82 11.05
N PHE A 192 -2.42 17.72 11.14
CA PHE A 192 -3.49 17.60 12.15
C PHE A 192 -3.18 16.66 13.32
N LEU A 193 -2.28 15.69 13.17
CA LEU A 193 -1.97 14.70 14.21
C LEU A 193 -1.27 15.30 15.45
N PRO A 194 -0.32 16.26 15.34
CA PRO A 194 0.32 16.85 16.51
C PRO A 194 -0.68 17.44 17.51
N ASP A 195 -1.64 18.23 17.03
CA ASP A 195 -2.68 18.83 17.88
C ASP A 195 -3.56 17.76 18.56
N MET A 196 -3.83 16.63 17.87
CA MET A 196 -4.57 15.51 18.44
C MET A 196 -3.78 14.79 19.53
N ILE A 197 -2.47 14.60 19.33
CA ILE A 197 -1.57 13.98 20.31
C ILE A 197 -1.43 14.89 21.55
N GLU A 198 -1.21 16.19 21.35
CA GLU A 198 -1.05 17.18 22.42
C GLU A 198 -2.27 17.20 23.37
N ARG A 199 -3.49 17.21 22.81
CA ARG A 199 -4.72 17.12 23.61
C ARG A 199 -5.07 15.71 24.07
N ASN A 200 -4.33 14.71 23.63
CA ASN A 200 -4.66 13.29 23.80
C ASN A 200 -6.13 13.00 23.44
N GLU A 201 -6.58 13.54 22.31
CA GLU A 201 -7.93 13.34 21.79
C GLU A 201 -7.93 13.55 20.27
N GLY A 202 -8.28 12.50 19.52
CA GLY A 202 -8.41 12.60 18.08
C GLY A 202 -8.77 11.28 17.41
N HIS A 203 -9.23 11.34 16.17
CA HIS A 203 -9.46 10.17 15.34
C HIS A 203 -9.12 10.47 13.89
N TYR A 204 -8.05 9.86 13.38
CA TYR A 204 -7.75 9.87 11.96
C TYR A 204 -8.47 8.72 11.25
N VAL A 205 -9.21 9.02 10.19
CA VAL A 205 -9.99 8.05 9.43
C VAL A 205 -9.55 8.12 7.97
N ALA A 206 -8.95 7.04 7.49
CA ALA A 206 -8.59 6.89 6.09
C ALA A 206 -9.66 6.10 5.34
N VAL A 207 -10.12 6.61 4.19
CA VAL A 207 -11.00 5.87 3.30
C VAL A 207 -10.18 5.18 2.21
N GLY A 208 -9.93 3.90 2.47
CA GLY A 208 -9.31 2.97 1.54
C GLY A 208 -10.31 2.33 0.58
N SER A 209 -10.10 1.05 0.32
CA SER A 209 -10.90 0.19 -0.56
C SER A 209 -10.55 -1.26 -0.22
N LEU A 210 -11.35 -2.23 -0.66
CA LEU A 210 -10.86 -3.62 -0.70
C LEU A 210 -9.63 -3.80 -1.60
N ALA A 211 -9.32 -2.84 -2.47
CA ALA A 211 -8.04 -2.76 -3.18
C ALA A 211 -6.84 -2.59 -2.24
N CYS A 212 -7.03 -2.26 -0.95
CA CYS A 212 -5.97 -2.35 0.07
C CYS A 212 -5.49 -3.79 0.28
N PHE A 213 -6.35 -4.78 0.02
CA PHE A 213 -6.06 -6.19 0.26
C PHE A 213 -6.01 -7.03 -1.01
N ASN A 214 -6.50 -6.53 -2.14
CA ASN A 214 -6.66 -7.33 -3.34
C ASN A 214 -6.07 -6.62 -4.55
N ALA A 215 -5.55 -7.40 -5.50
CA ALA A 215 -5.13 -6.92 -6.80
C ALA A 215 -6.21 -7.20 -7.86
N MET A 216 -6.27 -6.32 -8.86
CA MET A 216 -7.18 -6.40 -10.00
C MET A 216 -6.43 -5.92 -11.26
N LYS A 217 -6.67 -6.60 -12.38
CA LYS A 217 -6.10 -6.22 -13.69
C LYS A 217 -6.51 -4.80 -14.04
N GLY A 218 -5.61 -3.99 -14.61
CA GLY A 218 -5.94 -2.64 -15.10
C GLY A 218 -6.17 -1.58 -14.01
N ALA A 219 -5.71 -1.81 -12.77
CA ALA A 219 -5.80 -0.82 -11.70
C ALA A 219 -4.51 -0.75 -10.86
N SER A 220 -3.36 -1.13 -11.43
CA SER A 220 -2.10 -1.28 -10.69
C SER A 220 -1.70 -0.02 -9.92
N LEU A 221 -1.79 1.15 -10.56
CA LEU A 221 -1.49 2.44 -9.95
C LEU A 221 -2.41 2.73 -8.76
N TYR A 222 -3.73 2.64 -8.96
CA TYR A 222 -4.71 2.84 -7.88
C TYR A 222 -4.49 1.85 -6.73
N ILE A 223 -4.30 0.57 -7.04
CA ILE A 223 -4.06 -0.49 -6.06
C ILE A 223 -2.77 -0.25 -5.28
N ALA A 224 -1.71 0.24 -5.93
CA ALA A 224 -0.46 0.58 -5.26
C ALA A 224 -0.68 1.69 -4.22
N THR A 225 -1.43 2.76 -4.57
CA THR A 225 -1.79 3.80 -3.59
C THR A 225 -2.62 3.26 -2.42
N LYS A 226 -3.56 2.34 -2.67
CA LYS A 226 -4.41 1.75 -1.62
C LYS A 226 -3.67 0.73 -0.76
N HIS A 227 -2.69 -0.01 -1.29
CA HIS A 227 -1.78 -0.83 -0.48
C HIS A 227 -0.82 0.05 0.34
N GLY A 228 -0.30 1.14 -0.24
CA GLY A 228 0.49 2.14 0.47
C GLY A 228 -0.28 2.72 1.66
N LEU A 229 -1.56 3.05 1.47
CA LEU A 229 -2.44 3.53 2.53
C LEU A 229 -2.65 2.50 3.65
N LEU A 230 -2.77 1.21 3.31
CA LEU A 230 -2.83 0.14 4.31
C LEU A 230 -1.53 0.07 5.14
N GLY A 231 -0.38 0.16 4.48
CA GLY A 231 0.93 0.22 5.14
C GLY A 231 1.04 1.43 6.09
N LEU A 232 0.64 2.61 5.60
CA LEU A 232 0.62 3.84 6.38
C LEU A 232 -0.26 3.70 7.64
N MET A 233 -1.50 3.22 7.49
CA MET A 233 -2.42 3.10 8.62
C MET A 233 -1.98 2.05 9.64
N ASN A 234 -1.34 0.96 9.20
CA ASN A 234 -0.74 -0.01 10.12
C ASN A 234 0.42 0.59 10.90
N SER A 235 1.31 1.35 10.25
CA SER A 235 2.43 2.04 10.91
C SER A 235 1.93 3.07 11.91
N LEU A 236 0.99 3.94 11.50
CA LEU A 236 0.36 4.94 12.36
C LEU A 236 -0.24 4.29 13.62
N GLN A 237 -0.87 3.13 13.47
CA GLN A 237 -1.46 2.43 14.62
C GLN A 237 -0.39 1.97 15.63
N HIS A 238 0.75 1.47 15.16
CA HIS A 238 1.87 1.10 16.02
C HIS A 238 2.49 2.32 16.70
N ASP A 239 2.68 3.41 15.96
CA ASP A 239 3.18 4.67 16.50
C ASP A 239 2.26 5.18 17.61
N LEU A 240 0.95 5.24 17.35
CA LEU A 240 -0.06 5.64 18.34
C LEU A 240 -0.09 4.72 19.57
N GLU A 241 0.18 3.42 19.42
CA GLU A 241 0.23 2.47 20.54
C GLU A 241 1.49 2.61 21.40
N SER A 242 2.56 3.18 20.86
CA SER A 242 3.79 3.45 21.61
C SER A 242 3.66 4.57 22.65
N TYR A 243 2.69 5.48 22.46
CA TYR A 243 2.43 6.58 23.40
C TYR A 243 1.64 6.07 24.64
N PRO A 244 2.14 6.28 25.86
CA PRO A 244 1.44 5.86 27.08
C PRO A 244 0.10 6.61 27.23
N ASN A 245 -0.94 5.90 27.63
CA ASN A 245 -2.29 6.45 27.84
C ASN A 245 -2.92 7.15 26.61
N ASN A 246 -2.51 6.76 25.40
CA ASN A 246 -2.99 7.40 24.18
C ASN A 246 -4.46 7.10 23.84
N LYS A 247 -5.23 8.17 23.64
CA LYS A 247 -6.64 8.17 23.24
C LYS A 247 -6.84 8.58 21.79
N VAL A 248 -5.79 9.01 21.08
CA VAL A 248 -5.85 9.19 19.62
C VAL A 248 -6.02 7.83 18.95
N LYS A 249 -6.88 7.75 17.94
CA LYS A 249 -7.19 6.51 17.21
C LYS A 249 -7.00 6.68 15.71
N GLY A 250 -6.72 5.56 15.04
CA GLY A 250 -6.72 5.44 13.57
C GLY A 250 -7.76 4.41 13.14
N THR A 251 -8.51 4.71 12.08
CA THR A 251 -9.42 3.75 11.43
C THR A 251 -9.23 3.77 9.92
N LEU A 252 -9.00 2.60 9.32
CA LEU A 252 -9.02 2.40 7.87
C LEU A 252 -10.35 1.79 7.43
N ILE A 253 -11.10 2.51 6.61
CA ILE A 253 -12.36 2.03 6.01
C ILE A 253 -12.07 1.43 4.63
N CYS A 254 -12.45 0.18 4.41
CA CYS A 254 -12.19 -0.58 3.19
C CYS A 254 -13.52 -1.08 2.58
N PRO A 255 -14.28 -0.21 1.91
CA PRO A 255 -15.51 -0.61 1.26
C PRO A 255 -15.24 -1.46 0.01
N TYR A 256 -16.20 -2.32 -0.32
CA TYR A 256 -16.37 -2.89 -1.66
C TYR A 256 -16.81 -1.81 -2.66
N PHE A 257 -17.10 -2.17 -3.91
CA PHE A 257 -17.69 -1.26 -4.88
C PHE A 257 -18.97 -0.62 -4.31
N VAL A 258 -18.96 0.71 -4.27
CA VAL A 258 -20.09 1.54 -3.83
C VAL A 258 -20.66 2.23 -5.07
N ASN A 259 -21.98 2.28 -5.17
CA ASN A 259 -22.67 2.96 -6.28
C ASN A 259 -22.56 4.49 -6.12
N THR A 260 -21.38 5.05 -6.42
CA THR A 260 -21.10 6.50 -6.37
C THR A 260 -21.21 7.16 -7.75
N SER A 261 -20.92 6.41 -8.82
CA SER A 261 -21.16 6.81 -10.21
C SER A 261 -21.06 5.58 -11.12
N ALA A 262 -21.99 5.48 -12.06
CA ALA A 262 -22.00 4.41 -13.07
C ALA A 262 -20.74 4.42 -13.95
N LEU A 263 -20.02 5.55 -14.07
CA LEU A 263 -18.76 5.63 -14.83
C LEU A 263 -17.65 4.80 -14.18
N TYR A 264 -17.65 4.64 -12.86
CA TYR A 264 -16.60 3.91 -12.14
C TYR A 264 -16.77 2.40 -12.17
N THR A 265 -17.99 1.90 -12.41
CA THR A 265 -18.30 0.46 -12.30
C THR A 265 -18.55 -0.22 -13.65
N LYS A 266 -18.87 0.54 -14.71
CA LYS A 266 -19.14 0.03 -16.07
C LYS A 266 -18.04 -0.86 -16.67
N HIS A 267 -16.78 -0.66 -16.27
CA HIS A 267 -15.64 -1.37 -16.85
C HIS A 267 -15.20 -2.59 -16.03
N TRP A 268 -15.89 -2.89 -14.93
CA TRP A 268 -15.50 -3.97 -14.02
C TRP A 268 -16.52 -5.10 -14.03
N SER A 269 -16.04 -6.34 -14.14
CA SER A 269 -16.85 -7.53 -13.94
C SER A 269 -17.07 -7.77 -12.44
N ILE A 270 -18.05 -7.08 -11.86
CA ILE A 270 -18.35 -7.13 -10.42
C ILE A 270 -19.15 -8.41 -10.11
N ARG A 271 -18.66 -9.23 -9.17
CA ARG A 271 -19.29 -10.51 -8.79
C ARG A 271 -20.34 -10.38 -7.67
N LEU A 272 -20.26 -9.33 -6.87
CA LEU A 272 -21.19 -9.04 -5.78
C LEU A 272 -21.97 -7.75 -6.10
N PRO A 273 -23.21 -7.58 -5.63
CA PRO A 273 -23.94 -6.35 -5.85
C PRO A 273 -23.22 -5.15 -5.23
N GLU A 274 -23.31 -4.00 -5.88
CA GLU A 274 -22.78 -2.74 -5.38
C GLU A 274 -23.46 -2.34 -4.05
N LEU A 275 -22.68 -1.70 -3.18
CA LEU A 275 -23.19 -1.19 -1.92
C LEU A 275 -23.84 0.19 -2.11
N SER A 276 -24.91 0.45 -1.36
CA SER A 276 -25.45 1.80 -1.27
C SER A 276 -24.54 2.69 -0.43
N ILE A 277 -24.48 3.98 -0.78
CA ILE A 277 -23.71 4.99 -0.03
C ILE A 277 -24.15 5.01 1.44
N ARG A 278 -25.47 5.07 1.68
CA ARG A 278 -26.05 5.14 3.04
C ARG A 278 -25.64 3.94 3.90
N HIS A 279 -25.73 2.72 3.36
CA HIS A 279 -25.32 1.52 4.11
C HIS A 279 -23.83 1.53 4.41
N THR A 280 -23.02 1.91 3.42
CA THR A 280 -21.56 1.96 3.55
C THR A 280 -21.13 2.97 4.60
N VAL A 281 -21.65 4.19 4.54
CA VAL A 281 -21.29 5.25 5.49
C VAL A 281 -21.75 4.88 6.91
N LYS A 282 -22.97 4.35 7.08
CA LYS A 282 -23.44 3.92 8.40
C LYS A 282 -22.51 2.87 9.02
N ALA A 283 -22.16 1.83 8.26
CA ALA A 283 -21.24 0.79 8.74
C ALA A 283 -19.83 1.34 9.01
N ALA A 284 -19.36 2.30 8.21
CA ALA A 284 -18.08 2.98 8.42
C ALA A 284 -18.10 3.78 9.73
N VAL A 285 -19.11 4.64 9.94
CA VAL A 285 -19.26 5.44 11.16
C VAL A 285 -19.42 4.56 12.39
N GLU A 286 -20.21 3.48 12.33
CA GLU A 286 -20.28 2.51 13.42
C GLU A 286 -18.91 1.92 13.79
N GLY A 287 -18.06 1.64 12.78
CA GLY A 287 -16.68 1.20 12.99
C GLY A 287 -15.80 2.28 13.64
N ILE A 288 -15.92 3.53 13.20
CA ILE A 288 -15.24 4.70 13.78
C ILE A 288 -15.64 4.90 15.25
N LEU A 289 -16.94 4.77 15.56
CA LEU A 289 -17.44 4.92 16.93
C LEU A 289 -16.94 3.80 17.86
N LYS A 290 -16.73 2.60 17.31
CA LYS A 290 -16.16 1.44 18.04
C LYS A 290 -14.62 1.40 18.04
N ASN A 291 -13.96 2.43 17.51
CA ASN A 291 -12.49 2.51 17.39
C ASN A 291 -11.87 1.28 16.70
N ARG A 292 -12.52 0.77 15.65
CA ARG A 292 -12.00 -0.36 14.89
C ARG A 292 -10.85 0.10 13.98
N LYS A 293 -9.67 -0.51 14.15
CA LYS A 293 -8.48 -0.24 13.32
C LYS A 293 -8.76 -0.38 11.82
N ILE A 294 -9.47 -1.44 11.43
CA ILE A 294 -9.83 -1.74 10.04
C ILE A 294 -11.33 -2.10 9.98
N VAL A 295 -12.04 -1.52 9.01
CA VAL A 295 -13.46 -1.77 8.77
C VAL A 295 -13.66 -2.11 7.30
N THR A 296 -13.81 -3.40 6.98
CA THR A 296 -14.25 -3.78 5.63
C THR A 296 -15.76 -3.74 5.53
N ILE A 297 -16.27 -3.37 4.36
CA ILE A 297 -17.71 -3.31 4.13
C ILE A 297 -18.01 -4.06 2.83
N PRO A 298 -18.67 -5.23 2.88
CA PRO A 298 -19.08 -5.98 4.09
C PRO A 298 -17.93 -6.52 4.96
N GLY A 299 -18.20 -6.76 6.24
CA GLY A 299 -17.19 -7.19 7.24
C GLY A 299 -16.51 -8.53 6.95
N HIS A 300 -17.23 -9.48 6.34
CA HIS A 300 -16.68 -10.80 6.04
C HIS A 300 -15.60 -10.77 4.94
N LEU A 301 -15.59 -9.72 4.09
CA LEU A 301 -14.61 -9.61 3.02
C LEU A 301 -13.18 -9.37 3.51
N TYR A 302 -12.99 -8.93 4.76
CA TYR A 302 -11.68 -8.91 5.39
C TYR A 302 -11.03 -10.30 5.38
N TYR A 303 -11.73 -11.30 5.92
CA TYR A 303 -11.21 -12.67 6.02
C TYR A 303 -11.06 -13.33 4.65
N VAL A 304 -12.05 -13.14 3.76
CA VAL A 304 -11.99 -13.66 2.39
C VAL A 304 -10.78 -13.11 1.63
N SER A 305 -10.49 -11.81 1.76
CA SER A 305 -9.36 -11.18 1.05
C SER A 305 -8.01 -11.72 1.52
N HIS A 306 -7.83 -11.90 2.83
CA HIS A 306 -6.59 -12.47 3.38
C HIS A 306 -6.39 -13.91 2.94
N PHE A 307 -7.47 -14.68 2.95
CA PHE A 307 -7.43 -16.07 2.53
C PHE A 307 -7.11 -16.25 1.04
N LEU A 308 -7.73 -15.44 0.17
CA LEU A 308 -7.45 -15.47 -1.27
C LEU A 308 -6.00 -15.09 -1.60
N LYS A 309 -5.38 -14.20 -0.82
CA LYS A 309 -3.95 -13.87 -0.93
C LYS A 309 -3.07 -15.10 -0.68
N THR A 310 -3.35 -15.86 0.38
CA THR A 310 -2.60 -17.08 0.72
C THR A 310 -2.68 -18.14 -0.38
N VAL A 311 -3.85 -18.31 -1.00
CA VAL A 311 -4.07 -19.35 -2.04
C VAL A 311 -3.48 -18.98 -3.41
N ARG A 312 -3.43 -17.69 -3.77
CA ARG A 312 -2.92 -17.25 -5.08
C ARG A 312 -1.40 -17.18 -5.19
N SER A 313 -0.68 -17.14 -4.06
CA SER A 313 0.78 -17.02 -4.00
C SER A 313 1.54 -18.20 -4.64
N THR A 314 0.83 -19.27 -5.02
CA THR A 314 1.42 -20.54 -5.46
C THR A 314 1.36 -20.79 -6.97
N LYS A 315 0.77 -19.89 -7.75
CA LYS A 315 0.77 -20.01 -9.23
C LYS A 315 2.05 -19.42 -9.81
N THR A 316 3.00 -20.27 -10.15
CA THR A 316 4.07 -19.96 -11.11
C THR A 316 3.46 -19.72 -12.49
N GLY A 317 3.82 -18.60 -13.10
CA GLY A 317 3.13 -18.03 -14.25
C GLY A 317 3.23 -18.85 -15.53
N SER A 318 2.09 -19.23 -16.07
CA SER A 318 1.86 -19.35 -17.52
C SER A 318 0.68 -18.45 -17.86
N ILE A 319 0.94 -17.36 -18.57
CA ILE A 319 -0.13 -16.52 -19.15
C ILE A 319 -0.60 -17.25 -20.40
N THR A 320 -1.76 -17.91 -20.33
CA THR A 320 -2.47 -18.39 -21.53
C THR A 320 -3.52 -17.35 -21.92
N GLU A 321 -3.44 -16.85 -23.15
CA GLU A 321 -4.25 -15.76 -23.74
C GLU A 321 -5.75 -16.04 -23.90
N SER A 322 -6.27 -17.21 -23.52
CA SER A 322 -7.62 -17.64 -23.90
C SER A 322 -8.70 -17.34 -22.86
N THR A 323 -9.00 -16.06 -22.61
CA THR A 323 -10.31 -15.66 -22.03
C THR A 323 -10.60 -14.18 -22.28
N VAL A 324 -10.58 -13.78 -23.54
CA VAL A 324 -11.22 -12.57 -24.03
C VAL A 324 -12.29 -13.04 -25.00
N ASN A 325 -13.54 -13.07 -24.52
CA ASN A 325 -14.81 -13.11 -25.26
C ASN A 325 -15.76 -14.06 -24.53
N ASP A 326 -16.66 -13.47 -23.74
CA ASP A 326 -18.04 -13.92 -23.63
C ASP A 326 -18.84 -12.83 -22.90
N THR A 327 -19.44 -11.96 -23.71
CA THR A 327 -20.34 -10.88 -23.28
C THR A 327 -21.77 -11.40 -23.44
N VAL A 328 -22.52 -11.57 -22.36
CA VAL A 328 -23.95 -11.92 -22.42
C VAL A 328 -24.81 -10.81 -21.81
N LYS A 329 -25.85 -10.48 -22.57
CA LYS A 329 -26.90 -9.47 -22.40
C LYS A 329 -27.61 -9.58 -21.04
N VAL A 330 -27.91 -8.43 -20.42
CA VAL A 330 -28.77 -8.33 -19.23
C VAL A 330 -30.10 -7.68 -19.63
N SER A 331 -31.20 -8.42 -19.47
CA SER A 331 -32.57 -7.89 -19.54
C SER A 331 -33.04 -7.44 -18.16
N ASN A 332 -33.60 -6.23 -18.08
CA ASN A 332 -34.25 -5.66 -16.91
C ASN A 332 -35.54 -6.43 -16.58
N ASN A 333 -35.80 -6.69 -15.30
CA ASN A 333 -37.16 -6.79 -14.77
C ASN A 333 -37.20 -6.36 -13.29
N GLN A 334 -38.19 -5.52 -12.98
CA GLN A 334 -38.52 -5.02 -11.63
C GLN A 334 -39.02 -6.17 -10.73
N MET A 335 -38.79 -6.08 -9.41
CA MET A 335 -38.91 -7.23 -8.50
C MET A 335 -39.86 -6.99 -7.31
N ASP A 336 -40.69 -8.02 -7.06
CA ASP A 336 -41.74 -8.20 -6.05
C ASP A 336 -41.18 -8.54 -4.63
N PRO A 337 -41.78 -8.01 -3.53
CA PRO A 337 -41.33 -8.21 -2.15
C PRO A 337 -41.50 -9.62 -1.54
N THR A 338 -42.13 -10.59 -2.21
CA THR A 338 -42.36 -11.95 -1.65
C THR A 338 -41.17 -12.93 -1.75
N ILE A 339 -40.07 -12.56 -2.41
CA ILE A 339 -38.93 -13.47 -2.75
C ILE A 339 -37.86 -13.59 -1.64
N LYS A 340 -38.01 -12.90 -0.51
CA LYS A 340 -36.92 -12.72 0.48
C LYS A 340 -36.53 -13.98 1.26
N GLU A 341 -37.47 -14.90 1.49
CA GLU A 341 -37.27 -16.07 2.36
C GLU A 341 -36.74 -17.30 1.60
N GLN A 342 -37.23 -17.54 0.37
CA GLN A 342 -36.69 -18.59 -0.52
C GLN A 342 -35.25 -18.31 -0.97
N ARG A 343 -34.86 -17.03 -1.11
CA ARG A 343 -33.48 -16.65 -1.42
C ARG A 343 -32.49 -16.98 -0.31
N SER A 344 -32.88 -16.99 0.97
CA SER A 344 -31.97 -17.27 2.09
C SER A 344 -31.44 -18.71 2.05
N LYS A 345 -32.33 -19.69 1.83
CA LYS A 345 -31.94 -21.11 1.72
C LYS A 345 -31.17 -21.41 0.43
N ALA A 346 -31.59 -20.81 -0.70
CA ALA A 346 -30.86 -20.93 -1.97
C ALA A 346 -29.48 -20.25 -1.92
N PHE A 347 -29.36 -19.13 -1.21
CA PHE A 347 -28.10 -18.42 -0.97
C PHE A 347 -27.17 -19.22 -0.06
N LEU A 348 -27.70 -19.80 1.03
CA LEU A 348 -26.92 -20.63 1.94
C LEU A 348 -26.40 -21.89 1.22
N LEU A 349 -27.24 -22.56 0.43
CA LEU A 349 -26.86 -23.73 -0.35
C LEU A 349 -25.83 -23.39 -1.44
N LYS A 350 -26.01 -22.25 -2.13
CA LYS A 350 -25.04 -21.74 -3.10
C LYS A 350 -23.71 -21.37 -2.43
N MET A 351 -23.75 -20.77 -1.24
CA MET A 351 -22.56 -20.45 -0.46
C MET A 351 -21.82 -21.72 -0.02
N ILE A 352 -22.54 -22.77 0.44
CA ILE A 352 -21.95 -24.07 0.76
C ILE A 352 -21.31 -24.69 -0.47
N PHE A 353 -21.99 -24.68 -1.61
CA PHE A 353 -21.45 -25.19 -2.87
C PHE A 353 -20.20 -24.42 -3.31
N GLU A 354 -20.20 -23.08 -3.21
CA GLU A 354 -19.04 -22.24 -3.51
C GLU A 354 -17.88 -22.51 -2.54
N ILE A 355 -18.15 -22.73 -1.24
CA ILE A 355 -17.13 -23.12 -0.25
C ILE A 355 -16.56 -24.51 -0.59
N LEU A 356 -17.40 -25.47 -0.96
CA LEU A 356 -16.97 -26.82 -1.30
C LEU A 356 -16.16 -26.84 -2.61
N HIS A 357 -16.66 -26.15 -3.65
CA HIS A 357 -15.96 -25.94 -4.91
C HIS A 357 -14.63 -25.21 -4.67
N PHE A 358 -14.61 -24.22 -3.78
CA PHE A 358 -13.41 -23.55 -3.34
C PHE A 358 -12.41 -24.51 -2.66
N LEU A 359 -12.86 -25.36 -1.72
CA LEU A 359 -11.99 -26.36 -1.08
C LEU A 359 -11.42 -27.36 -2.09
N VAL A 360 -12.24 -27.80 -3.06
CA VAL A 360 -11.82 -28.65 -4.18
C VAL A 360 -10.80 -27.96 -5.09
N MET A 361 -10.86 -26.64 -5.24
CA MET A 361 -9.88 -25.87 -6.02
C MET A 361 -8.58 -25.58 -5.25
N VAL A 362 -8.62 -25.49 -3.91
CA VAL A 362 -7.45 -25.17 -3.08
C VAL A 362 -6.50 -26.35 -2.95
N VAL A 363 -7.01 -27.57 -2.75
CA VAL A 363 -6.16 -28.75 -2.54
C VAL A 363 -5.23 -29.00 -3.74
N PRO A 364 -5.70 -28.99 -5.01
CA PRO A 364 -4.84 -29.07 -6.19
C PRO A 364 -3.85 -27.91 -6.30
N LEU A 365 -4.18 -26.70 -5.85
CA LEU A 365 -3.25 -25.56 -5.85
C LEU A 365 -2.14 -25.71 -4.81
N ILE A 366 -2.44 -26.28 -3.63
CA ILE A 366 -1.42 -26.59 -2.61
C ILE A 366 -0.51 -27.70 -3.13
N ILE A 367 -1.08 -28.78 -3.69
CA ILE A 367 -0.31 -29.87 -4.30
C ILE A 367 0.55 -29.33 -5.45
N TYR A 368 -0.03 -28.55 -6.36
CA TYR A 368 0.69 -27.88 -7.45
C TYR A 368 1.80 -26.98 -6.94
N SER A 369 1.58 -26.23 -5.85
CA SER A 369 2.63 -25.40 -5.23
C SER A 369 3.80 -26.24 -4.72
N ILE A 370 3.50 -27.32 -4.02
CA ILE A 370 4.51 -28.20 -3.44
C ILE A 370 5.30 -28.83 -4.60
N VAL A 371 4.60 -29.41 -5.56
CA VAL A 371 5.19 -30.04 -6.75
C VAL A 371 6.04 -29.06 -7.55
N THR A 372 5.54 -27.85 -7.84
CA THR A 372 6.31 -26.86 -8.60
C THR A 372 7.52 -26.34 -7.82
N ASN A 373 7.42 -26.11 -6.51
CA ASN A 373 8.57 -25.72 -5.70
C ASN A 373 9.67 -26.81 -5.62
N PHE A 374 9.31 -28.09 -5.71
CA PHE A 374 10.27 -29.19 -5.73
C PHE A 374 10.80 -29.54 -7.12
N LEU A 375 10.04 -29.29 -8.18
CA LEU A 375 10.39 -29.67 -9.57
C LEU A 375 10.87 -28.51 -10.45
N SER A 376 10.64 -27.24 -10.08
CA SER A 376 11.04 -26.12 -10.91
C SER A 376 12.56 -25.98 -10.97
N GLN A 377 13.12 -26.15 -12.17
CA GLN A 377 14.53 -25.83 -12.42
C GLN A 377 14.68 -24.31 -12.65
N PRO A 378 15.75 -23.67 -12.16
CA PRO A 378 16.02 -22.27 -12.45
C PRO A 378 16.17 -22.05 -13.96
N LYS A 379 15.55 -20.99 -14.49
CA LYS A 379 15.79 -20.59 -15.89
C LYS A 379 17.22 -20.11 -16.06
N SER A 380 17.83 -20.38 -17.21
CA SER A 380 19.11 -19.78 -17.58
C SER A 380 18.96 -18.28 -17.80
N VAL A 381 19.95 -17.51 -17.37
CA VAL A 381 20.05 -16.06 -17.57
C VAL A 381 21.30 -15.67 -18.37
N LYS A 382 21.99 -16.66 -18.93
CA LYS A 382 23.19 -16.45 -19.73
C LYS A 382 22.86 -15.57 -20.96
N ASP A 383 23.73 -14.59 -21.21
CA ASP A 383 23.67 -13.61 -22.31
C ASP A 383 22.37 -12.77 -22.33
N LYS A 384 21.64 -12.73 -21.20
CA LYS A 384 20.52 -11.82 -20.98
C LYS A 384 21.01 -10.47 -20.48
N VAL A 385 20.31 -9.39 -20.84
CA VAL A 385 20.61 -8.04 -20.35
C VAL A 385 19.78 -7.76 -19.10
N VAL A 386 20.45 -7.49 -17.99
CA VAL A 386 19.86 -7.27 -16.68
C VAL A 386 20.11 -5.82 -16.26
N LEU A 387 19.04 -5.05 -16.04
CA LEU A 387 19.14 -3.70 -15.47
C LEU A 387 18.91 -3.78 -13.96
N VAL A 388 19.87 -3.28 -13.18
CA VAL A 388 19.80 -3.27 -11.71
C VAL A 388 19.88 -1.83 -11.19
N THR A 389 18.81 -1.35 -10.56
CA THR A 389 18.80 -0.03 -9.91
C THR A 389 19.31 -0.10 -8.48
N GLY A 390 20.01 0.94 -8.01
CA GLY A 390 20.64 0.95 -6.69
C GLY A 390 21.79 -0.04 -6.58
N SER A 391 22.55 -0.21 -7.67
CA SER A 391 23.60 -1.24 -7.80
C SER A 391 24.95 -0.82 -7.22
N GLY A 392 25.12 0.44 -6.80
CA GLY A 392 26.41 0.97 -6.36
C GLY A 392 26.93 0.34 -5.07
N ARG A 393 26.08 -0.28 -4.24
CA ARG A 393 26.49 -0.91 -2.97
C ARG A 393 25.51 -1.97 -2.46
N GLY A 394 25.92 -2.68 -1.41
CA GLY A 394 25.05 -3.57 -0.63
C GLY A 394 24.36 -4.64 -1.47
N LEU A 395 23.05 -4.82 -1.25
CA LEU A 395 22.26 -5.86 -1.93
C LEU A 395 22.24 -5.67 -3.46
N GLY A 396 22.10 -4.43 -3.94
CA GLY A 396 22.06 -4.16 -5.38
C GLY A 396 23.37 -4.53 -6.08
N ARG A 397 24.51 -4.24 -5.45
CA ARG A 397 25.82 -4.68 -5.93
C ARG A 397 25.92 -6.20 -6.00
N GLY A 398 25.56 -6.89 -4.90
CA GLY A 398 25.62 -8.35 -4.86
C GLY A 398 24.70 -9.02 -5.89
N ILE A 399 23.54 -8.42 -6.18
CA ILE A 399 22.66 -8.86 -7.26
C ILE A 399 23.36 -8.70 -8.61
N ALA A 400 23.95 -7.53 -8.90
CA ALA A 400 24.65 -7.26 -10.15
C ALA A 400 25.83 -8.23 -10.37
N GLU A 401 26.68 -8.43 -9.35
CA GLU A 401 27.78 -9.39 -9.36
C GLU A 401 27.28 -10.81 -9.62
N LYS A 402 26.17 -11.22 -8.98
CA LYS A 402 25.62 -12.57 -9.18
C LYS A 402 25.09 -12.79 -10.59
N PHE A 403 24.41 -11.82 -11.19
CA PHE A 403 23.93 -11.95 -12.57
C PHE A 403 25.10 -11.97 -13.57
N ALA A 404 26.14 -11.18 -13.34
CA ALA A 404 27.35 -11.24 -14.16
C ALA A 404 28.04 -12.61 -14.07
N GLN A 405 28.18 -13.17 -12.86
CA GLN A 405 28.69 -14.53 -12.64
C GLN A 405 27.87 -15.60 -13.37
N LEU A 406 26.55 -15.42 -13.47
CA LEU A 406 25.66 -16.33 -14.22
C LEU A 406 25.70 -16.10 -15.75
N GLY A 407 26.56 -15.20 -16.23
CA GLY A 407 26.80 -14.93 -17.63
C GLY A 407 25.86 -13.89 -18.26
N SER A 408 25.15 -13.10 -17.46
CA SER A 408 24.35 -11.98 -17.96
C SER A 408 25.21 -10.74 -18.26
N HIS A 409 24.72 -9.87 -19.14
CA HIS A 409 25.22 -8.50 -19.26
C HIS A 409 24.44 -7.60 -18.30
N VAL A 410 25.12 -6.76 -17.54
CA VAL A 410 24.51 -6.00 -16.45
C VAL A 410 24.63 -4.49 -16.67
N ALA A 411 23.49 -3.82 -16.77
CA ALA A 411 23.39 -2.37 -16.69
C ALA A 411 23.25 -1.96 -15.21
N CYS A 412 24.36 -1.55 -14.61
CA CYS A 412 24.42 -1.11 -13.22
C CYS A 412 23.98 0.35 -13.13
N VAL A 413 22.85 0.62 -12.49
CA VAL A 413 22.29 1.96 -12.33
C VAL A 413 22.36 2.39 -10.87
N ASP A 414 22.91 3.57 -10.60
CA ASP A 414 22.91 4.20 -9.28
C ASP A 414 22.95 5.73 -9.43
N ILE A 415 22.59 6.48 -8.39
CA ILE A 415 22.78 7.93 -8.36
C ILE A 415 24.22 8.30 -7.94
N ASP A 416 24.86 7.44 -7.16
CA ASP A 416 26.25 7.58 -6.74
C ASP A 416 27.17 6.97 -7.80
N GLU A 417 27.69 7.83 -8.68
CA GLU A 417 28.55 7.43 -9.79
C GLU A 417 29.81 6.71 -9.30
N ASN A 418 30.46 7.20 -8.24
CA ASN A 418 31.71 6.62 -7.74
C ASN A 418 31.50 5.19 -7.21
N ALA A 419 30.44 4.98 -6.43
CA ALA A 419 30.11 3.65 -5.91
C ALA A 419 29.71 2.67 -7.04
N ASN A 420 29.06 3.19 -8.09
CA ASN A 420 28.69 2.40 -9.26
C ASN A 420 29.92 2.02 -10.12
N GLN A 421 30.90 2.92 -10.26
CA GLN A 421 32.17 2.64 -10.93
C GLN A 421 32.98 1.57 -10.19
N ASP A 422 33.05 1.61 -8.85
CA ASP A 422 33.67 0.53 -8.06
C ASP A 422 32.99 -0.83 -8.31
N THR A 423 31.65 -0.84 -8.39
CA THR A 423 30.88 -2.05 -8.68
C THR A 423 31.23 -2.64 -10.04
N ILE A 424 31.24 -1.83 -11.11
CA ILE A 424 31.54 -2.38 -12.45
C ILE A 424 33.01 -2.77 -12.60
N LYS A 425 33.94 -2.11 -11.89
CA LYS A 425 35.36 -2.47 -11.91
C LYS A 425 35.53 -3.90 -11.39
N ARG A 426 34.95 -4.20 -10.22
CA ARG A 426 34.97 -5.55 -9.63
C ARG A 426 34.36 -6.60 -10.56
N ILE A 427 33.20 -6.31 -11.14
CA ILE A 427 32.54 -7.23 -12.06
C ILE A 427 33.41 -7.49 -13.29
N ASN A 428 33.96 -6.44 -13.91
CA ASN A 428 34.72 -6.57 -15.16
C ASN A 428 36.14 -7.09 -14.97
N GLU A 429 36.71 -7.03 -13.76
CA GLU A 429 37.97 -7.69 -13.42
C GLU A 429 37.84 -9.22 -13.47
N GLU A 430 36.72 -9.77 -12.97
CA GLU A 430 36.46 -11.21 -12.96
C GLU A 430 35.73 -11.69 -14.22
N TYR A 431 34.85 -10.86 -14.78
CA TYR A 431 34.00 -11.14 -15.93
C TYR A 431 34.10 -10.02 -16.99
N PRO A 432 35.13 -10.04 -17.86
CA PRO A 432 35.41 -8.94 -18.78
C PRO A 432 34.21 -8.53 -19.64
N ALA A 433 33.97 -7.22 -19.71
CA ALA A 433 32.89 -6.58 -20.50
C ALA A 433 31.47 -7.07 -20.18
N ARG A 434 31.22 -7.56 -18.96
CA ARG A 434 29.89 -7.99 -18.52
C ARG A 434 29.08 -6.90 -17.85
N ALA A 435 29.66 -5.79 -17.37
CA ALA A 435 28.90 -4.71 -16.74
C ALA A 435 29.24 -3.31 -17.26
N LYS A 436 28.24 -2.42 -17.27
CA LYS A 436 28.38 -0.99 -17.58
C LYS A 436 27.61 -0.14 -16.57
N ALA A 437 28.20 0.97 -16.16
CA ALA A 437 27.63 1.87 -15.16
C ALA A 437 26.81 3.00 -15.81
N TYR A 438 25.72 3.38 -15.16
CA TYR A 438 24.88 4.52 -15.51
C TYR A 438 24.54 5.32 -14.26
N SER A 439 24.70 6.64 -14.32
CA SER A 439 24.23 7.56 -13.28
C SER A 439 22.79 7.98 -13.58
N CYS A 440 21.86 7.69 -12.66
CA CYS A 440 20.45 8.06 -12.84
C CYS A 440 19.72 8.21 -11.50
N ASN A 441 19.05 9.35 -11.32
CA ASN A 441 18.03 9.48 -10.30
C ASN A 441 16.72 8.85 -10.81
N VAL A 442 16.45 7.62 -10.33
CA VAL A 442 15.26 6.86 -10.70
C VAL A 442 13.93 7.50 -10.25
N ALA A 443 13.95 8.53 -9.40
CA ALA A 443 12.76 9.30 -9.04
C ALA A 443 12.44 10.43 -10.04
N LYS A 444 13.24 10.61 -11.11
CA LYS A 444 13.01 11.63 -12.13
C LYS A 444 12.80 10.99 -13.51
N MET A 445 11.58 11.10 -14.02
CA MET A 445 11.20 10.52 -15.31
C MET A 445 12.09 10.97 -16.47
N THR A 446 12.54 12.23 -16.48
CA THR A 446 13.43 12.77 -17.52
C THR A 446 14.80 12.09 -17.54
N GLU A 447 15.34 11.73 -16.37
CA GLU A 447 16.60 10.99 -16.26
C GLU A 447 16.40 9.52 -16.61
N VAL A 448 15.26 8.92 -16.25
CA VAL A 448 14.94 7.52 -16.60
C VAL A 448 14.77 7.35 -18.11
N LYS A 449 14.21 8.33 -18.83
CA LYS A 449 14.15 8.32 -20.31
C LYS A 449 15.54 8.34 -20.95
N LYS A 450 16.44 9.20 -20.46
CA LYS A 450 17.84 9.23 -20.92
C LYS A 450 18.58 7.92 -20.63
N LEU A 451 18.31 7.33 -19.47
CA LEU A 451 18.84 6.03 -19.10
C LEU A 451 18.37 4.94 -20.08
N GLU A 452 17.09 4.91 -20.44
CA GLU A 452 16.56 3.97 -21.42
C GLU A 452 17.29 4.08 -22.76
N GLU A 453 17.38 5.29 -23.32
CA GLU A 453 18.08 5.55 -24.58
C GLU A 453 19.54 5.06 -24.53
N ALA A 454 20.24 5.33 -23.42
CA ALA A 454 21.63 4.92 -23.24
C ALA A 454 21.78 3.40 -23.13
N VAL A 455 20.94 2.73 -22.34
CA VAL A 455 20.97 1.28 -22.15
C VAL A 455 20.62 0.55 -23.45
N ILE A 456 19.60 1.02 -24.19
CA ILE A 456 19.22 0.44 -25.48
C ILE A 456 20.33 0.66 -26.52
N LYS A 457 20.99 1.83 -26.52
CA LYS A 457 22.15 2.07 -27.40
C LYS A 457 23.30 1.10 -27.13
N ASP A 458 23.56 0.78 -25.87
CA ASP A 458 24.71 -0.04 -25.47
C ASP A 458 24.44 -1.54 -25.55
N PHE A 459 23.24 -1.99 -25.16
CA PHE A 459 22.89 -3.39 -25.01
C PHE A 459 21.80 -3.88 -25.97
N GLY A 460 21.15 -2.97 -26.71
CA GLY A 460 20.08 -3.27 -27.67
C GLY A 460 18.71 -3.59 -27.03
N ARG A 461 18.67 -4.11 -25.80
CA ARG A 461 17.43 -4.50 -25.09
C ARG A 461 17.63 -4.59 -23.58
N VAL A 462 16.54 -4.81 -22.85
CA VAL A 462 16.55 -5.23 -21.44
C VAL A 462 15.67 -6.47 -21.29
N ASP A 463 16.23 -7.57 -20.79
CA ASP A 463 15.51 -8.84 -20.57
C ASP A 463 14.98 -8.98 -19.13
N ILE A 464 15.71 -8.43 -18.16
CA ILE A 464 15.39 -8.56 -16.74
C ILE A 464 15.58 -7.18 -16.10
N LEU A 465 14.54 -6.70 -15.43
CA LEU A 465 14.56 -5.44 -14.70
C LEU A 465 14.48 -5.72 -13.19
N ILE A 466 15.47 -5.23 -12.45
CA ILE A 466 15.54 -5.32 -10.99
C ILE A 466 15.45 -3.91 -10.41
N ASN A 467 14.23 -3.56 -10.00
CA ASN A 467 13.96 -2.32 -9.27
C ASN A 467 14.34 -2.50 -7.80
N ASN A 468 15.61 -2.26 -7.48
CA ASN A 468 16.16 -2.42 -6.14
C ASN A 468 16.48 -1.08 -5.46
N ALA A 469 16.61 0.02 -6.22
CA ALA A 469 16.84 1.34 -5.65
C ALA A 469 15.82 1.66 -4.55
N GLY A 470 16.33 2.09 -3.39
CA GLY A 470 15.50 2.31 -2.21
C GLY A 470 16.15 3.25 -1.21
N LEU A 471 15.30 3.98 -0.49
CA LEU A 471 15.66 4.81 0.65
C LEU A 471 14.93 4.30 1.90
N ILE A 472 15.56 4.42 3.06
CA ILE A 472 14.97 4.05 4.35
C ILE A 472 14.83 5.34 5.18
N ALA A 473 13.66 5.53 5.77
CA ALA A 473 13.41 6.55 6.79
C ALA A 473 13.71 5.99 8.19
N ASN A 474 14.51 6.70 8.98
CA ASN A 474 14.71 6.42 10.41
C ASN A 474 14.22 7.60 11.26
N SER A 475 12.99 8.04 11.06
CA SER A 475 12.39 9.16 11.81
C SER A 475 10.96 8.85 12.20
N SER A 476 10.58 9.30 13.41
CA SER A 476 9.19 9.25 13.90
C SER A 476 8.27 10.00 12.94
N PHE A 477 7.06 9.48 12.75
CA PHE A 477 6.05 10.03 11.85
C PHE A 477 5.82 11.55 12.05
N VAL A 478 5.87 12.02 13.30
CA VAL A 478 5.63 13.43 13.67
C VAL A 478 6.78 14.36 13.27
N ASN A 479 7.98 13.83 13.08
CA ASN A 479 9.20 14.61 12.83
C ASN A 479 9.71 14.47 11.39
N GLN A 480 8.89 13.99 10.46
CA GLN A 480 9.31 13.83 9.07
C GLN A 480 9.19 15.15 8.29
N ASP A 481 10.28 15.49 7.61
CA ASP A 481 10.34 16.63 6.69
C ASP A 481 9.53 16.36 5.41
N GLU A 482 9.00 17.43 4.80
CA GLU A 482 8.19 17.37 3.57
C GLU A 482 8.96 16.77 2.41
N ASP A 483 10.15 17.33 2.15
CA ASP A 483 10.99 16.95 1.02
C ASP A 483 11.40 15.49 1.12
N PHE A 484 11.48 14.97 2.35
CA PHE A 484 11.84 13.59 2.61
C PHE A 484 10.71 12.59 2.27
N ILE A 485 9.45 12.94 2.54
CA ILE A 485 8.28 12.11 2.19
C ILE A 485 8.21 11.96 0.67
N ASP A 486 8.31 13.09 -0.05
CA ASP A 486 8.27 13.11 -1.52
C ASP A 486 9.45 12.34 -2.12
N LYS A 487 10.63 12.46 -1.51
CA LYS A 487 11.82 11.71 -1.94
C LYS A 487 11.64 10.19 -1.77
N ILE A 488 11.09 9.74 -0.64
CA ILE A 488 10.86 8.30 -0.40
C ILE A 488 9.78 7.78 -1.33
N ILE A 489 8.65 8.46 -1.48
CA ILE A 489 7.60 8.05 -2.40
C ILE A 489 8.14 8.03 -3.83
N GLY A 490 8.91 9.05 -4.22
CA GLY A 490 9.59 9.13 -5.51
C GLY A 490 10.47 7.92 -5.81
N VAL A 491 11.34 7.54 -4.89
CA VAL A 491 12.30 6.43 -5.08
C VAL A 491 11.67 5.06 -4.86
N ASN A 492 10.90 4.85 -3.80
CA ASN A 492 10.43 3.52 -3.39
C ASN A 492 9.09 3.12 -4.05
N LEU A 493 8.36 4.07 -4.63
CA LEU A 493 7.07 3.80 -5.28
C LEU A 493 7.03 4.31 -6.71
N THR A 494 7.19 5.62 -6.92
CA THR A 494 6.96 6.25 -8.23
C THR A 494 7.96 5.77 -9.28
N SER A 495 9.23 5.59 -8.91
CA SER A 495 10.29 5.06 -9.80
C SER A 495 9.92 3.72 -10.46
N HIS A 496 9.19 2.86 -9.74
CA HIS A 496 8.79 1.53 -10.22
C HIS A 496 7.77 1.62 -11.37
N PHE A 497 7.11 2.77 -11.51
CA PHE A 497 6.27 3.06 -12.66
C PHE A 497 7.01 3.77 -13.79
N TYR A 498 8.12 4.46 -13.55
CA TYR A 498 8.89 5.09 -14.64
C TYR A 498 9.62 4.08 -15.50
N VAL A 499 10.19 3.09 -14.85
CA VAL A 499 10.87 1.96 -15.52
C VAL A 499 9.94 1.10 -16.37
N ARG A 500 8.62 1.37 -16.39
CA ARG A 500 7.68 0.77 -17.36
C ARG A 500 8.02 1.11 -18.82
N ILE A 501 8.80 2.16 -19.05
CA ILE A 501 9.21 2.57 -20.41
C ILE A 501 10.09 1.50 -21.06
N PHE A 502 10.92 0.81 -20.27
CA PHE A 502 11.73 -0.31 -20.73
C PHE A 502 10.82 -1.44 -21.21
N ARG A 503 10.71 -1.60 -22.54
CA ARG A 503 10.02 -2.74 -23.14
C ARG A 503 10.84 -4.00 -22.92
N ILE A 504 10.43 -4.81 -21.95
CA ILE A 504 11.06 -6.10 -21.68
C ILE A 504 10.70 -7.07 -22.81
N THR A 505 11.73 -7.63 -23.46
CA THR A 505 11.60 -8.54 -24.63
C THR A 505 11.57 -10.01 -24.26
#